data_AF-A0AAD8Q041-F1
#
_entry.id   AF-A0AAD8Q041-F1
#
_cell.length_a   1.000
_cell.length_b   1.000
_cell.length_c   1.000
_cell.angle_alpha   90.00
_cell.angle_beta   90.00
_cell.angle_gamma   90.00
#
_symmetry.space_group_name_H-M   'P 1'
#
loop_
_entity.id
_entity.type
_entity.pdbx_description
1 polymer ?
#
loop_
_entity_poly.entity_id
_entity_poly.type
_entity_poly.pdbx_seq_one_letter_code
_entity_poly.pdbx_strand_id
1 'polypeptide(L)'
;MLTVNEPLVFNEYVYKLDPDQTLAMIKAAVTRPNKRKANAIDAKSQLAWNGDPYLRQFGAVFDDQIARTQSSLLEPPKIQLANNVTSPMLAGCWDLHCKKF
;
A
#
# COMPACT_ATOMS: atom_id res chain seq x y z
N MET A 1 -37.33 -33.30 2.37
CA MET A 1 -37.46 -31.89 2.81
C MET A 1 -36.03 -31.35 2.92
N LEU A 2 -35.52 -30.69 1.88
CA LEU A 2 -34.14 -30.20 1.85
C LEU A 2 -34.15 -28.73 2.30
N THR A 3 -33.45 -28.45 3.40
CA THR A 3 -33.21 -27.08 3.87
C THR A 3 -32.15 -26.42 2.99
N VAL A 4 -32.58 -25.70 1.96
CA VAL A 4 -31.74 -24.89 1.09
C VAL A 4 -31.48 -23.56 1.78
N ASN A 5 -30.42 -23.47 2.60
CA ASN A 5 -29.94 -22.21 3.18
C ASN A 5 -28.41 -22.23 3.23
N GLU A 6 -27.77 -22.38 2.06
CA GLU A 6 -26.35 -22.09 1.93
C GLU A 6 -26.20 -20.58 1.66
N PRO A 7 -25.34 -19.87 2.41
CA PRO A 7 -25.09 -18.46 2.15
C PRO A 7 -24.47 -18.27 0.76
N LEU A 8 -24.83 -17.16 0.11
CA LEU A 8 -24.22 -16.79 -1.17
C LEU A 8 -22.70 -16.70 -1.04
N VAL A 9 -21.99 -17.28 -2.01
CA VAL A 9 -20.53 -17.47 -2.00
C VAL A 9 -19.75 -16.16 -1.88
N PHE A 10 -20.34 -15.04 -2.30
CA PHE A 10 -19.74 -13.70 -2.21
C PHE A 10 -20.68 -12.76 -1.48
N ASN A 11 -20.38 -12.49 -0.22
CA ASN A 11 -21.02 -11.44 0.56
C ASN A 11 -19.96 -10.67 1.35
N GLU A 12 -20.05 -9.36 1.36
CA GLU A 12 -19.12 -8.51 2.11
C GLU A 12 -19.41 -8.59 3.62
N TYR A 13 -18.36 -8.57 4.42
CA TYR A 13 -18.50 -8.53 5.87
C TYR A 13 -18.63 -7.08 6.34
N VAL A 14 -19.81 -6.70 6.81
CA VAL A 14 -20.17 -5.29 7.12
C VAL A 14 -19.80 -4.87 8.54
N TYR A 15 -19.59 -5.84 9.44
CA TYR A 15 -19.35 -5.55 10.85
C TYR A 15 -17.87 -5.32 11.17
N LYS A 16 -17.61 -4.77 12.36
CA LYS A 16 -16.24 -4.59 12.84
C LYS A 16 -15.60 -5.95 13.11
N LEU A 17 -14.38 -6.12 12.61
CA LEU A 17 -13.54 -7.28 12.88
C LEU A 17 -13.12 -7.31 14.36
N ASP A 18 -13.10 -8.51 14.93
CA ASP A 18 -12.54 -8.74 16.27
C ASP A 18 -11.03 -8.44 16.30
N PRO A 19 -10.41 -8.21 17.48
CA PRO A 19 -8.98 -7.94 17.57
C PRO A 19 -8.10 -9.01 16.92
N ASP A 20 -8.45 -10.29 17.10
CA ASP A 20 -7.70 -11.42 16.51
C ASP A 20 -7.88 -11.47 14.98
N GLN A 21 -9.10 -11.21 14.49
CA GLN A 21 -9.40 -11.13 13.06
C GLN A 21 -8.67 -9.95 12.41
N THR A 22 -8.59 -8.81 13.11
CA THR A 22 -7.86 -7.62 12.67
C THR A 22 -6.37 -7.90 12.59
N LEU A 23 -5.80 -8.59 13.59
CA LEU A 23 -4.40 -9.01 13.56
C LEU A 23 -4.10 -9.94 12.38
N ALA A 24 -4.99 -10.91 12.11
CA ALA A 24 -4.87 -11.80 10.96
C ALA A 24 -4.96 -11.04 9.64
N MET A 25 -5.91 -10.10 9.51
CA MET A 25 -6.06 -9.25 8.33
C MET A 25 -4.81 -8.40 8.08
N ILE A 26 -4.26 -7.75 9.11
CA ILE A 26 -3.05 -6.92 8.98
C ILE A 26 -1.87 -7.79 8.53
N LYS A 27 -1.67 -8.97 9.13
CA LYS A 27 -0.60 -9.89 8.74
C LYS A 27 -0.72 -10.35 7.29
N ALA A 28 -1.95 -10.55 6.80
CA ALA A 28 -2.20 -10.94 5.42
C ALA A 28 -2.01 -9.78 4.43
N ALA A 29 -2.47 -8.57 4.79
CA ALA A 29 -2.48 -7.41 3.90
C ALA A 29 -1.14 -6.65 3.85
N VAL A 30 -0.35 -6.70 4.92
CA VAL A 30 0.94 -5.98 4.99
C VAL A 30 1.93 -6.57 3.99
N THR A 31 2.36 -5.72 3.05
CA THR A 31 3.35 -6.06 2.04
C THR A 31 4.39 -4.95 1.94
N ARG A 32 5.66 -5.32 1.81
CA ARG A 32 6.77 -4.36 1.60
C ARG A 32 6.63 -3.71 0.22
N PRO A 33 7.14 -2.48 0.01
CA PRO A 33 7.00 -1.74 -1.26
C PRO A 33 7.40 -2.54 -2.50
N ASN A 34 8.53 -3.26 -2.46
CA ASN A 34 8.98 -4.09 -3.57
C ASN A 34 8.00 -5.22 -3.92
N LYS A 35 7.45 -5.90 -2.89
CA LYS A 35 6.47 -6.98 -3.07
C LYS A 35 5.14 -6.42 -3.56
N ARG A 36 4.70 -5.28 -3.02
CA ARG A 36 3.47 -4.60 -3.45
C ARG A 36 3.55 -4.17 -4.91
N LYS A 37 4.71 -3.66 -5.34
CA LYS A 37 4.97 -3.32 -6.75
C LYS A 37 4.87 -4.54 -7.66
N ALA A 38 5.50 -5.65 -7.30
CA ALA A 38 5.42 -6.90 -8.06
C ALA A 38 3.96 -7.39 -8.16
N ASN A 39 3.25 -7.49 -7.03
CA ASN A 39 1.84 -7.91 -7.01
C ASN A 39 0.94 -7.04 -7.91
N ALA A 40 1.18 -5.73 -7.96
CA ALA A 40 0.41 -4.82 -8.82
C ALA A 40 0.68 -5.07 -10.31
N ILE A 41 1.94 -5.34 -10.68
CA ILE A 41 2.31 -5.70 -12.06
C ILE A 41 1.68 -7.04 -12.45
N ASP A 42 1.77 -8.03 -11.55
CA ASP A 42 1.22 -9.38 -11.78
C ASP A 42 -0.31 -9.32 -11.93
N ALA A 43 -1.00 -8.59 -11.05
CA ALA A 43 -2.45 -8.41 -11.12
C ALA A 43 -2.88 -7.72 -12.43
N LYS A 44 -2.15 -6.69 -12.86
CA LYS A 44 -2.40 -6.03 -14.14
C LYS A 44 -2.21 -6.98 -15.33
N SER A 45 -1.15 -7.79 -15.29
CA SER A 45 -0.91 -8.82 -16.31
C SER A 45 -2.07 -9.82 -16.41
N GLN A 46 -2.59 -10.26 -15.26
CA GLN A 46 -3.73 -11.18 -15.19
C GLN A 46 -5.04 -10.57 -15.71
N LEU A 47 -5.24 -9.26 -15.58
CA LEU A 47 -6.42 -8.57 -16.08
C LEU A 47 -6.46 -8.48 -17.61
N ALA A 48 -5.31 -8.62 -18.29
CA ALA A 48 -5.19 -8.74 -19.75
C ALA A 48 -5.99 -7.69 -20.56
N TRP A 49 -6.00 -6.42 -20.10
CA TRP A 49 -6.83 -5.35 -20.69
C TRP A 49 -6.63 -5.11 -22.19
N ASN A 50 -5.45 -5.43 -22.74
CA ASN A 50 -5.19 -5.34 -24.18
C ASN A 50 -6.05 -6.31 -25.02
N GLY A 51 -6.44 -7.44 -24.42
CA GLY A 51 -7.30 -8.44 -25.05
C GLY A 51 -8.79 -8.21 -24.85
N ASP A 52 -9.20 -7.20 -24.06
CA ASP A 52 -10.61 -6.97 -23.75
C ASP A 52 -11.35 -6.36 -24.97
N PRO A 53 -12.37 -7.05 -25.52
CA PRO A 53 -13.09 -6.59 -26.68
C PRO A 53 -13.83 -5.27 -26.44
N TYR A 54 -14.29 -5.01 -25.21
CA TYR A 54 -14.99 -3.78 -24.87
C TYR A 54 -14.02 -2.60 -24.81
N LEU A 55 -12.89 -2.75 -24.12
CA LEU A 55 -11.88 -1.68 -24.02
C LEU A 55 -11.29 -1.33 -25.38
N ARG A 56 -11.10 -2.34 -26.24
CA ARG A 56 -10.67 -2.14 -27.63
C ARG A 56 -11.68 -1.36 -28.46
N GLN A 57 -12.98 -1.60 -28.26
CA GLN A 57 -14.03 -0.86 -28.96
C GLN A 57 -14.03 0.63 -28.58
N PHE A 58 -13.66 0.97 -27.33
CA PHE A 58 -13.50 2.36 -26.89
C PHE A 58 -12.15 2.99 -27.29
N GLY A 59 -11.27 2.25 -27.98
CA GLY A 59 -9.96 2.74 -28.40
C GLY A 59 -8.99 2.99 -27.24
N ALA A 60 -9.23 2.40 -26.07
CA ALA A 60 -8.36 2.55 -24.91
C ALA A 60 -7.03 1.80 -25.12
N VAL A 61 -5.91 2.49 -24.93
CA VAL A 61 -4.56 1.92 -25.00
C VAL A 61 -3.91 2.08 -23.62
N PHE A 62 -3.37 0.98 -23.11
CA PHE A 62 -2.72 0.93 -21.81
C PHE A 62 -1.23 0.66 -21.99
N ASP A 63 -0.39 1.49 -21.36
CA ASP A 63 1.05 1.22 -21.22
C ASP A 63 1.23 0.09 -20.21
N ASP A 64 2.17 -0.83 -20.44
CA ASP A 64 2.50 -1.94 -19.56
C ASP A 64 3.40 -1.52 -18.40
N GLN A 65 4.16 -0.43 -18.54
CA GLN A 65 5.10 0.02 -17.52
C GLN A 65 4.43 0.88 -16.43
N ILE A 66 5.07 0.92 -15.26
CA ILE A 66 4.70 1.87 -14.19
C ILE A 66 5.25 3.24 -14.58
N ALA A 67 4.39 4.26 -14.55
CA ALA A 67 4.76 5.65 -14.82
C ALA A 67 5.95 6.08 -13.95
N ARG A 68 6.99 6.60 -14.61
CA ARG A 68 8.19 7.12 -13.94
C ARG A 68 8.02 8.61 -13.69
N THR A 69 8.20 9.03 -12.45
CA THR A 69 8.14 10.44 -12.06
C THR A 69 9.48 10.89 -11.52
N GLN A 70 9.88 12.11 -11.84
CA GLN A 70 11.08 12.73 -11.26
C GLN A 70 10.77 13.21 -9.85
N SER A 71 11.61 12.84 -8.89
CA SER A 71 11.51 13.27 -7.50
C SER A 71 12.86 13.76 -7.01
N SER A 72 12.88 14.86 -6.25
CA SER A 72 14.07 15.35 -5.55
C SER A 72 14.04 14.92 -4.08
N LEU A 73 15.18 14.50 -3.55
CA LEU A 73 15.34 14.22 -2.12
C LEU A 73 15.89 15.47 -1.45
N LEU A 74 15.06 16.11 -0.60
CA LEU A 74 15.46 17.31 0.13
C LEU A 74 16.45 16.97 1.24
N GLU A 75 17.43 17.85 1.45
CA GLU A 75 18.35 17.71 2.58
C GLU A 75 17.60 17.90 3.91
N PRO A 76 17.86 17.02 4.90
CA PRO A 76 17.18 17.07 6.18
C PRO A 76 17.65 18.30 6.99
N PRO A 77 16.73 19.01 7.68
CA PRO A 77 17.10 20.15 8.50
C PRO A 77 17.87 19.71 9.76
N LYS A 78 18.70 20.61 10.29
CA LYS A 78 19.34 20.43 11.60
C LYS A 78 18.34 20.80 12.69
N ILE A 79 18.21 19.93 13.69
CA ILE A 79 17.35 20.17 14.86
C ILE A 79 18.23 20.80 15.95
N GLN A 80 17.94 22.06 16.30
CA GLN A 80 18.57 22.77 17.41
C GLN A 80 17.72 22.64 18.67
N LEU A 81 18.33 22.17 19.75
CA LEU A 81 17.78 22.07 21.10
C LEU A 81 18.72 22.78 22.07
N ALA A 82 18.23 23.19 23.26
CA ALA A 82 18.97 24.06 24.19
C ALA A 82 20.44 23.66 24.43
N ASN A 83 20.72 22.35 24.47
CA ASN A 83 22.06 21.83 24.78
C ASN A 83 22.71 21.04 23.63
N ASN A 84 22.05 20.87 22.48
CA ASN A 84 22.59 20.00 21.41
C ASN A 84 21.98 20.30 20.03
N VAL A 85 22.79 20.19 18.98
CA VAL A 85 22.35 20.23 17.58
C VAL A 85 22.43 18.82 17.00
N THR A 86 21.29 18.22 16.68
CA THR A 86 21.21 16.88 16.08
C THR A 86 20.79 16.95 14.62
N SER A 87 21.44 16.18 13.75
CA SER A 87 21.00 15.96 12.37
C SER A 87 20.42 14.54 12.24
N PRO A 88 19.10 14.37 12.05
CA PRO A 88 18.48 13.05 11.86
C PRO A 88 18.78 12.43 10.48
N MET A 89 19.59 13.10 9.64
CA MET A 89 19.93 12.67 8.29
C MET A 89 18.65 12.22 7.54
N LEU A 90 18.73 11.15 6.75
CA LEU A 90 17.63 10.68 5.90
C LEU A 90 16.66 9.73 6.62
N ALA A 91 16.81 9.52 7.93
CA ALA A 91 15.96 8.61 8.69
C ALA A 91 14.56 9.19 8.96
N GLY A 92 14.41 10.52 8.90
CA GLY A 92 13.14 11.22 9.18
C GLY A 92 12.67 11.14 10.64
N CYS A 93 13.35 10.36 11.48
CA CYS A 93 13.07 10.19 12.90
C CYS A 93 14.20 10.83 13.73
N TRP A 94 13.85 11.50 14.83
CA TRP A 94 14.81 11.98 15.82
C TRP A 94 14.39 11.56 17.22
N ASP A 95 15.39 11.35 18.05
CA ASP A 95 15.23 11.01 19.45
C ASP A 95 15.40 12.26 20.34
N LEU A 96 14.62 12.33 21.41
CA LEU A 96 14.64 13.37 22.44
C LEU A 96 15.33 12.91 23.73
N HIS A 97 15.78 11.66 23.83
CA HIS A 97 16.47 11.17 25.01
C HIS A 97 17.70 12.03 25.35
N CYS A 98 17.77 12.43 26.63
CA CYS A 98 18.82 13.31 27.20
C CYS A 98 18.93 14.71 26.58
N LYS A 99 17.90 15.21 25.87
CA LYS A 99 17.86 16.57 25.32
C LYS A 99 16.93 17.48 26.11
N LYS A 100 17.27 18.76 26.20
CA LYS A 100 16.44 19.79 26.83
C LYS A 100 15.89 20.71 25.74
N PHE A 101 14.63 21.14 25.91
CA PHE A 101 13.96 22.09 25.04
C PHE A 101 14.64 23.45 25.10
#